data_AF-A0A4Y9XQU3-F1
#
_entry.id   AF-A0A4Y9XQU3-F1
#
_cell.length_a   1.000
_cell.length_b   1.000
_cell.length_c   1.000
_cell.angle_alpha   90.00
_cell.angle_beta   90.00
_cell.angle_gamma   90.00
#
_symmetry.space_group_name_H-M   'P 1'
#
loop_
_entity.id
_entity.type
_entity.pdbx_description
1 polymer ?
#
loop_
_entity_poly.entity_id
_entity_poly.type
_entity_poly.pdbx_seq_one_letter_code
_entity_poly.pdbx_strand_id
1 'polypeptide(L)'
;MDEDLSEPSPRYSDRFNAPDGDVTISSSDGVLFKVHRKNLETYSDAFPGTDVPVDDETVPLSEDSSTLELLFQYMHRQRQPDLSKVPPKKLAMLAEAAEKYCVYSAMEVCKVYMQTAIHKIPLTVMGYAARHGYESLCAEAAPHTLAAKAADAQRQLDATCFTEDWTFLFILSSTMYHPLIAQAALAVSFLAAASGPRNLVLSNDDGWATAQIRAQFDALVDAGYEVILSAPAVNQSGKGSRSKTPTTLDEPCEFDTCPVGSPAEGFNASNPRLNYVNGYPADAARYGIQTLSRQLFDGSGPDFLVSGPNIGLNVGISTQFSGTVGAAAEASKLGIPAIAFSGASGSQVSYTTLSTSPDAPSTLAAHTYAALTVRFLSILFNSTASPFLPPGVILNVNYPSSERCPDPASYRWVLARNLWNPFATDVQVCEGSARLPHEAEVVRSEDGCFASVAVISAETKTDVGRATQAAVVESLRGLPLSCMD
;
A
#
# COMPACT_ATOMS: atom_id res chain seq x y z
N MET A 1 48.00 55.28 10.00
CA MET A 1 47.12 54.86 11.11
C MET A 1 46.38 53.69 10.53
N ASP A 2 47.09 52.56 10.50
CA ASP A 2 46.64 51.35 9.81
C ASP A 2 45.69 50.63 10.76
N GLU A 3 44.42 50.56 10.38
CA GLU A 3 43.41 49.77 11.09
C GLU A 3 43.78 48.29 10.95
N ASP A 4 44.00 47.67 12.11
CA ASP A 4 44.24 46.24 12.30
C ASP A 4 42.98 45.45 11.91
N LEU A 5 42.89 45.10 10.62
CA LEU A 5 41.90 44.17 10.07
C LEU A 5 42.28 42.74 10.46
N SER A 6 42.13 42.41 11.75
CA SER A 6 42.16 41.01 12.19
C SER A 6 40.89 40.31 11.70
N GLU A 7 41.04 39.30 10.83
CA GLU A 7 39.91 38.47 10.40
C GLU A 7 39.25 37.83 11.63
N PRO A 8 37.91 37.87 11.75
CA PRO A 8 37.22 37.23 12.86
C PRO A 8 37.48 35.72 12.83
N SER A 9 37.86 35.15 13.98
CA SER A 9 38.13 33.71 14.12
C SER A 9 36.97 32.87 13.56
N PRO A 10 37.26 31.78 12.82
CA PRO A 10 36.22 30.93 12.24
C PRO A 10 35.31 30.37 13.33
N ARG A 11 33.99 30.51 13.12
CA ARG A 11 32.97 30.04 14.05
C ARG A 11 32.63 28.60 13.75
N TYR A 12 32.92 27.69 14.67
CA TYR A 12 32.57 26.28 14.56
C TYR A 12 31.27 25.95 15.31
N SER A 13 30.57 24.90 14.89
CA SER A 13 29.46 24.31 15.64
C SER A 13 29.96 23.73 16.97
N ASP A 14 29.24 24.00 18.06
CA ASP A 14 29.56 23.41 19.37
C ASP A 14 29.31 21.89 19.41
N ARG A 15 28.37 21.41 18.58
CA ARG A 15 27.91 20.02 18.57
C ARG A 15 28.62 19.16 17.53
N PHE A 16 28.97 19.75 16.39
CA PHE A 16 29.53 19.08 15.23
C PHE A 16 30.87 19.70 14.85
N ASN A 17 31.83 19.54 15.77
CA ASN A 17 33.22 19.95 15.59
C ASN A 17 34.15 18.82 16.06
N ALA A 18 34.08 17.69 15.36
CA ALA A 18 34.85 16.51 15.70
C ALA A 18 36.35 16.73 15.37
N PRO A 19 37.28 16.59 16.34
CA PRO A 19 38.71 16.78 16.08
C PRO A 19 39.24 15.87 14.96
N ASP A 20 38.65 14.67 14.85
CA ASP A 20 38.94 13.62 13.89
C ASP A 20 38.01 13.62 12.65
N GLY A 21 37.18 14.65 12.47
CA GLY A 21 36.34 14.78 11.27
C GLY A 21 37.18 14.96 10.01
N ASP A 22 36.76 14.32 8.92
CA ASP A 22 37.46 14.24 7.64
C ASP A 22 36.78 15.05 6.52
N VAL A 23 35.78 15.87 6.87
CA VAL A 23 35.21 16.90 6.01
C VAL A 23 34.77 18.12 6.83
N THR A 24 34.99 19.30 6.26
CA THR A 24 34.49 20.56 6.81
C THR A 24 33.39 21.11 5.92
N ILE A 25 32.21 21.33 6.48
CA ILE A 25 31.05 21.91 5.81
C ILE A 25 30.85 23.34 6.33
N SER A 26 30.55 24.29 5.45
CA SER A 26 30.20 25.67 5.80
C SER A 26 28.72 25.93 5.55
N SER A 27 28.01 26.48 6.54
CA SER A 27 26.64 26.95 6.37
C SER A 27 26.57 28.29 5.64
N SER A 28 25.39 28.67 5.17
CA SER A 28 25.18 29.95 4.48
C SER A 28 25.43 31.19 5.37
N ASP A 29 25.33 31.03 6.69
CA ASP A 29 25.62 32.05 7.71
C ASP A 29 27.04 31.96 8.30
N GLY A 30 27.92 31.16 7.67
CA GLY A 30 29.37 31.15 7.95
C GLY A 30 29.80 30.33 9.16
N VAL A 31 28.99 29.36 9.60
CA VAL A 31 29.37 28.41 10.66
C VAL A 31 29.96 27.16 10.04
N LEU A 32 31.09 26.72 10.58
CA LEU A 32 31.81 25.53 10.13
C LEU A 32 31.43 24.29 10.95
N PHE A 33 31.23 23.18 10.26
CA PHE A 33 30.87 21.89 10.79
C PHE A 33 31.96 20.88 10.40
N LYS A 34 32.67 20.36 11.40
CA LYS A 34 33.68 19.33 11.19
C LYS A 34 33.07 17.97 11.51
N VAL A 35 32.75 17.20 10.47
CA VAL A 35 31.96 15.96 10.54
C VAL A 35 32.68 14.81 9.80
N HIS A 36 32.13 13.60 9.89
CA HIS A 36 32.69 12.42 9.25
C HIS A 36 31.94 12.09 7.95
N ARG A 37 32.64 12.00 6.81
CA ARG A 37 32.06 11.63 5.51
C ARG A 37 31.33 10.29 5.56
N LYS A 38 31.89 9.33 6.30
CA LYS A 38 31.25 8.02 6.53
C LYS A 38 29.85 8.16 7.14
N ASN A 39 29.65 9.10 8.05
CA ASN A 39 28.32 9.35 8.61
C ASN A 39 27.42 9.97 7.54
N LEU A 40 27.92 10.92 6.77
CA LEU A 40 27.15 11.53 5.69
C LEU A 40 26.67 10.50 4.67
N GLU A 41 27.58 9.67 4.16
CA GLU A 41 27.32 8.57 3.23
C GLU A 41 26.34 7.52 3.79
N THR A 42 26.43 7.21 5.08
CA THR A 42 25.56 6.19 5.69
C THR A 42 24.09 6.62 5.72
N TYR A 43 23.83 7.93 5.82
CA TYR A 43 22.48 8.47 6.06
C TYR A 43 21.95 9.36 4.92
N SER A 44 22.71 9.53 3.83
CA SER A 44 22.35 10.39 2.70
C SER A 44 22.99 9.89 1.40
N ASP A 45 22.23 9.95 0.31
CA ASP A 45 22.71 9.66 -1.04
C ASP A 45 23.28 10.91 -1.75
N ALA A 46 23.24 12.09 -1.11
CA ALA A 46 23.64 13.36 -1.72
C ALA A 46 25.09 13.74 -1.46
N PHE A 47 25.75 13.10 -0.49
CA PHE A 47 27.15 13.37 -0.16
C PHE A 47 28.08 12.31 -0.75
N PRO A 48 29.24 12.69 -1.31
CA PRO A 48 30.20 11.74 -1.85
C PRO A 48 30.77 10.83 -0.75
N GLY A 49 30.85 9.53 -1.05
CA GLY A 49 31.36 8.52 -0.12
C GLY A 49 32.87 8.59 0.12
N THR A 50 33.37 7.75 1.04
CA THR A 50 34.80 7.78 1.44
C THR A 50 35.79 7.44 0.33
N ASP A 51 35.31 6.85 -0.77
CA ASP A 51 36.11 6.43 -1.92
C ASP A 51 36.51 7.59 -2.86
N VAL A 52 35.94 8.79 -2.66
CA VAL A 52 36.31 10.00 -3.43
C VAL A 52 37.51 10.69 -2.75
N PRO A 53 38.63 10.94 -3.48
CA PRO A 53 39.76 11.71 -2.97
C PRO A 53 39.35 13.14 -2.62
N VAL A 54 39.91 13.68 -1.53
CA VAL A 54 39.55 15.01 -1.02
C VAL A 54 40.78 15.92 -1.08
N ASP A 55 40.62 17.10 -1.66
CA ASP A 55 41.44 18.26 -1.34
C ASP A 55 40.84 18.90 -0.07
N ASP A 56 41.65 19.44 0.85
CA ASP A 56 41.27 20.03 2.17
C ASP A 56 40.29 21.25 2.09
N GLU A 57 39.48 21.35 1.04
CA GLU A 57 38.52 22.40 0.78
C GLU A 57 37.26 22.27 1.65
N THR A 58 36.76 23.42 2.10
CA THR A 58 35.51 23.52 2.86
C THR A 58 34.31 23.46 1.90
N VAL A 59 33.35 22.59 2.17
CA VAL A 59 32.15 22.39 1.32
C VAL A 59 31.04 23.36 1.74
N PRO A 60 30.65 24.35 0.91
CA PRO A 60 29.58 25.27 1.25
C PRO A 60 28.20 24.64 1.00
N LEU A 61 27.30 24.74 1.98
CA LEU A 61 25.88 24.38 1.86
C LEU A 61 25.00 25.64 1.96
N SER A 62 23.85 25.61 1.30
CA SER A 62 22.95 26.77 1.22
C SER A 62 22.09 26.99 2.47
N GLU A 63 22.09 26.04 3.40
CA GLU A 63 21.27 26.09 4.60
C GLU A 63 22.02 26.82 5.73
N ASP A 64 21.27 27.50 6.59
CA ASP A 64 21.84 28.14 7.77
C ASP A 64 22.27 27.10 8.81
N SER A 65 23.16 27.54 9.70
CA SER A 65 23.78 26.72 10.74
C SER A 65 22.76 25.97 11.58
N SER A 66 21.67 26.61 12.00
CA SER A 66 20.66 25.99 12.85
C SER A 66 19.77 24.97 12.12
N THR A 67 19.69 25.01 10.79
CA THR A 67 19.07 23.93 9.99
C THR A 67 20.02 22.75 9.88
N LEU A 68 21.30 23.00 9.58
CA LEU A 68 22.32 21.95 9.49
C LEU A 68 22.55 21.24 10.82
N GLU A 69 22.47 21.96 11.94
CA GLU A 69 22.49 21.38 13.30
C GLU A 69 21.38 20.33 13.49
N LEU A 70 20.17 20.57 12.97
CA LEU A 70 19.08 19.60 13.05
C LEU A 70 19.29 18.45 12.07
N LEU A 71 19.73 18.73 10.85
CA LEU A 71 19.96 17.73 9.83
C LEU A 71 21.07 16.75 10.24
N PHE A 72 22.22 17.25 10.68
CA PHE A 72 23.34 16.41 11.12
C PHE A 72 23.00 15.59 12.36
N GLN A 73 22.00 15.96 13.15
CA GLN A 73 21.52 15.09 14.24
C GLN A 73 21.00 13.76 13.74
N TYR A 74 20.29 13.76 12.62
CA TYR A 74 19.79 12.53 11.97
C TYR A 74 20.90 11.65 11.42
N MET A 75 22.06 12.24 11.14
CA MET A 75 23.19 11.56 10.48
C MET A 75 24.24 11.06 11.48
N HIS A 76 24.05 11.27 12.79
CA HIS A 76 25.00 10.87 13.81
C HIS A 76 24.32 9.97 14.86
N ARG A 77 25.11 9.10 15.49
CA ARG A 77 24.63 8.19 16.54
C ARG A 77 24.34 8.94 17.84
N GLN A 78 23.19 9.60 17.89
CA GLN A 78 22.72 10.36 19.03
C GLN A 78 21.19 10.34 19.10
N ARG A 79 20.62 10.98 20.13
CA ARG A 79 19.17 11.19 20.20
C ARG A 79 18.73 12.14 19.09
N GLN A 80 17.65 11.76 18.41
CA GLN A 80 17.04 12.57 17.36
C GLN A 80 16.41 13.85 17.92
N PRO A 81 16.32 14.93 17.12
CA PRO A 81 15.75 16.19 17.58
C PRO A 81 14.25 16.03 17.87
N ASP A 82 13.80 16.70 18.92
CA ASP A 82 12.38 16.77 19.28
C ASP A 82 11.68 17.85 18.44
N LEU A 83 11.14 17.45 17.28
CA LEU A 83 10.51 18.37 16.34
C LEU A 83 9.23 19.04 16.89
N SER A 84 8.64 18.53 17.97
CA SER A 84 7.49 19.19 18.62
C SER A 84 7.84 20.56 19.20
N LYS A 85 9.14 20.79 19.50
CA LYS A 85 9.68 22.04 20.02
C LYS A 85 10.25 22.94 18.92
N VAL A 86 10.32 22.47 17.68
CA VAL A 86 10.89 23.22 16.57
C VAL A 86 9.83 24.16 15.98
N PRO A 87 10.13 25.46 15.78
CA PRO A 87 9.18 26.38 15.16
C PRO A 87 8.78 25.94 13.73
N PRO A 88 7.52 26.13 13.29
CA PRO A 88 7.05 25.61 12.01
C PRO A 88 7.87 26.06 10.79
N LYS A 89 8.34 27.31 10.77
CA LYS A 89 9.23 27.79 9.69
C LYS A 89 10.55 27.04 9.67
N LYS A 90 11.10 26.72 10.84
CA LYS A 90 12.36 26.01 10.98
C LYS A 90 12.22 24.54 10.60
N LEU A 91 11.08 23.95 10.95
CA LEU A 91 10.70 22.61 10.48
C LEU A 91 10.64 22.54 8.95
N ALA A 92 10.02 23.53 8.29
CA ALA A 92 9.97 23.57 6.83
C ALA A 92 11.37 23.67 6.19
N MET A 93 12.27 24.45 6.78
CA MET A 93 13.67 24.53 6.32
C MET A 93 14.42 23.20 6.48
N LEU A 94 14.21 22.51 7.62
CA LEU A 94 14.76 21.17 7.85
C LEU A 94 14.18 20.16 6.86
N ALA A 95 12.87 20.21 6.59
CA ALA A 95 12.21 19.33 5.65
C ALA A 95 12.81 19.47 4.25
N GLU A 96 12.89 20.70 3.72
CA GLU A 96 13.51 20.96 2.41
C GLU A 96 14.98 20.51 2.36
N ALA A 97 15.75 20.71 3.44
CA ALA A 97 17.12 20.22 3.53
C ALA A 97 17.19 18.68 3.53
N ALA A 98 16.28 18.01 4.24
CA ALA A 98 16.21 16.56 4.28
C ALA A 98 15.90 15.96 2.90
N GLU A 99 14.98 16.55 2.14
CA GLU A 99 14.70 16.15 0.75
C GLU A 99 15.92 16.38 -0.15
N LYS A 100 16.48 17.60 -0.10
CA LYS A 100 17.61 18.01 -0.95
C LYS A 100 18.81 17.10 -0.78
N TYR A 101 19.08 16.69 0.46
CA TYR A 101 20.20 15.82 0.78
C TYR A 101 19.80 14.35 0.94
N CYS A 102 18.58 13.95 0.55
CA CYS A 102 18.11 12.56 0.65
C CYS A 102 18.36 11.92 2.03
N VAL A 103 18.13 12.66 3.13
CA VAL A 103 18.29 12.14 4.50
C VAL A 103 17.00 11.42 4.88
N TYR A 104 16.87 10.17 4.44
CA TYR A 104 15.62 9.39 4.51
C TYR A 104 15.01 9.32 5.92
N SER A 105 15.83 9.21 6.95
CA SER A 105 15.37 9.18 8.35
C SER A 105 14.75 10.51 8.80
N ALA A 106 15.20 11.63 8.24
CA ALA A 106 14.68 12.96 8.52
C ALA A 106 13.44 13.27 7.66
N MET A 107 13.39 12.82 6.40
CA MET A 107 12.29 13.08 5.45
C MET A 107 10.94 12.63 6.03
N GLU A 108 10.81 11.37 6.43
CA GLU A 108 9.54 10.83 6.95
C GLU A 108 9.12 11.50 8.28
N VAL A 109 10.07 11.79 9.16
CA VAL A 109 9.77 12.49 10.42
C VAL A 109 9.34 13.93 10.14
N CYS A 110 10.02 14.63 9.23
CA CYS A 110 9.64 15.98 8.81
C CYS A 110 8.24 16.00 8.18
N LYS A 111 7.92 15.04 7.31
CA LYS A 111 6.60 14.90 6.68
C LYS A 111 5.48 14.78 7.71
N VAL A 112 5.63 13.92 8.72
CA VAL A 112 4.65 13.78 9.82
C VAL A 112 4.47 15.10 10.57
N TYR A 113 5.57 15.80 10.91
CA TYR A 113 5.47 17.06 11.63
C TYR A 113 4.94 18.21 10.74
N MET A 114 5.21 18.18 9.44
CA MET A 114 4.64 19.13 8.47
C MET A 114 3.13 19.01 8.39
N GLN A 115 2.59 17.79 8.49
CA GLN A 115 1.14 17.55 8.63
C GLN A 115 0.56 18.27 9.86
N THR A 116 1.23 18.17 11.01
CA THR A 116 0.79 18.89 12.23
C THR A 116 0.91 20.41 12.12
N ALA A 117 1.71 20.91 11.17
CA ALA A 117 1.93 22.32 10.92
C ALA A 117 0.96 22.94 9.91
N ILE A 118 0.06 22.15 9.29
CA ILE A 118 -0.91 22.62 8.27
C ILE A 118 -1.68 23.85 8.75
N HIS A 119 -2.25 23.81 9.95
CA HIS A 119 -3.05 24.94 10.45
C HIS A 119 -2.21 26.19 10.79
N LYS A 120 -0.88 26.05 10.88
CA LYS A 120 0.04 27.15 11.25
C LYS A 120 0.68 27.80 10.02
N ILE A 121 1.06 27.00 9.02
CA ILE A 121 1.78 27.44 7.81
C ILE A 121 1.26 26.70 6.56
N PRO A 122 -0.04 26.81 6.23
CA PRO A 122 -0.69 25.95 5.22
C PRO A 122 -0.10 26.11 3.82
N LEU A 123 0.22 27.34 3.40
CA LEU A 123 0.84 27.58 2.09
C LEU A 123 2.23 26.95 1.98
N THR A 124 3.03 27.03 3.05
CA THR A 124 4.38 26.45 3.07
C THR A 124 4.32 24.94 3.04
N VAL A 125 3.39 24.33 3.78
CA VAL A 125 3.20 22.87 3.79
C VAL A 125 2.69 22.37 2.43
N MET A 126 1.72 23.07 1.83
CA MET A 126 1.21 22.72 0.50
C MET A 126 2.30 22.82 -0.57
N GLY A 127 3.12 23.89 -0.56
CA GLY A 127 4.22 24.05 -1.51
C GLY A 127 5.31 22.99 -1.35
N TYR A 128 5.70 22.67 -0.11
CA TYR A 128 6.60 21.56 0.19
C TYR A 128 6.03 20.23 -0.34
N ALA A 129 4.77 19.95 -0.04
CA ALA A 129 4.11 18.72 -0.46
C ALA A 129 4.03 18.58 -1.98
N ALA A 130 3.70 19.67 -2.70
CA ALA A 130 3.63 19.68 -4.15
C ALA A 130 5.02 19.47 -4.80
N ARG A 131 6.07 20.13 -4.29
CA ARG A 131 7.43 20.00 -4.85
C ARG A 131 8.00 18.59 -4.75
N HIS A 132 7.67 17.87 -3.67
CA HIS A 132 8.24 16.55 -3.36
C HIS A 132 7.25 15.39 -3.60
N GLY A 133 6.12 15.65 -4.27
CA GLY A 133 5.18 14.60 -4.67
C GLY A 133 4.34 13.99 -3.53
N TYR A 134 4.13 14.73 -2.44
CA TYR A 134 3.30 14.29 -1.31
C TYR A 134 1.83 14.68 -1.49
N GLU A 135 1.17 14.02 -2.44
CA GLU A 135 -0.23 14.31 -2.83
C GLU A 135 -1.19 14.33 -1.65
N SER A 136 -1.09 13.39 -0.71
CA SER A 136 -1.97 13.35 0.47
C SER A 136 -1.77 14.55 1.39
N LEU A 137 -0.52 14.98 1.61
CA LEU A 137 -0.20 16.13 2.44
C LEU A 137 -0.61 17.44 1.74
N CYS A 138 -0.49 17.48 0.41
CA CYS A 138 -0.95 18.58 -0.41
C CYS A 138 -2.48 18.72 -0.34
N ALA A 139 -3.21 17.62 -0.50
CA ALA A 139 -4.67 17.58 -0.42
C ALA A 139 -5.18 17.96 0.97
N GLU A 140 -4.50 17.55 2.04
CA GLU A 140 -4.86 17.94 3.41
C GLU A 140 -4.57 19.42 3.69
N ALA A 141 -3.49 19.98 3.13
CA ALA A 141 -3.16 21.38 3.30
C ALA A 141 -4.07 22.32 2.47
N ALA A 142 -4.57 21.85 1.32
CA ALA A 142 -5.30 22.69 0.35
C ALA A 142 -6.54 23.41 0.93
N PRO A 143 -7.43 22.80 1.72
CA PRO A 143 -8.56 23.52 2.33
C PRO A 143 -8.12 24.67 3.25
N HIS A 144 -6.94 24.56 3.86
CA HIS A 144 -6.40 25.57 4.78
C HIS A 144 -5.71 26.74 4.07
N THR A 145 -5.45 26.65 2.76
CA THR A 145 -4.88 27.75 1.97
C THR A 145 -5.95 28.68 1.40
N LEU A 146 -7.23 28.31 1.42
CA LEU A 146 -8.35 29.07 0.83
C LEU A 146 -8.52 30.50 1.40
N ALA A 147 -8.08 30.72 2.65
CA ALA A 147 -8.14 32.04 3.29
C ALA A 147 -6.89 32.91 3.02
N ALA A 148 -5.88 32.39 2.31
CA ALA A 148 -4.64 33.10 2.05
C ALA A 148 -4.81 34.17 0.96
N LYS A 149 -4.04 35.26 1.06
CA LYS A 149 -4.00 36.29 0.02
C LYS A 149 -3.37 35.71 -1.24
N ALA A 150 -3.94 36.00 -2.41
CA ALA A 150 -3.41 35.56 -3.70
C ALA A 150 -1.92 35.91 -3.90
N ALA A 151 -1.49 37.08 -3.44
CA ALA A 151 -0.09 37.53 -3.53
C ALA A 151 0.88 36.72 -2.62
N ASP A 152 0.38 36.08 -1.57
CA ASP A 152 1.16 35.21 -0.69
C ASP A 152 1.17 33.78 -1.23
N ALA A 153 0.07 33.33 -1.82
CA ALA A 153 -0.01 32.05 -2.54
C ALA A 153 0.93 32.03 -3.75
N GLN A 154 0.91 33.08 -4.59
CA GLN A 154 1.80 33.19 -5.76
C GLN A 154 3.30 33.22 -5.41
N ARG A 155 3.65 33.67 -4.19
CA ARG A 155 5.05 33.68 -3.73
C ARG A 155 5.52 32.34 -3.19
N GLN A 156 4.61 31.47 -2.74
CA GLN A 156 4.96 30.23 -2.05
C GLN A 156 4.62 28.97 -2.85
N LEU A 157 3.67 29.07 -3.78
CA LEU A 157 3.24 28.01 -4.69
C LEU A 157 3.81 28.30 -6.08
N ASP A 158 4.52 27.33 -6.62
CA ASP A 158 5.10 27.32 -7.97
C ASP A 158 4.15 26.66 -8.98
N ALA A 159 4.53 26.67 -10.27
CA ALA A 159 3.69 26.15 -11.34
C ALA A 159 3.34 24.66 -11.17
N THR A 160 4.20 23.88 -10.50
CA THR A 160 3.96 22.46 -10.18
C THR A 160 2.77 22.25 -9.24
N CYS A 161 2.35 23.28 -8.49
CA CYS A 161 1.12 23.25 -7.70
C CYS A 161 -0.18 23.30 -8.54
N PHE A 162 -0.10 23.70 -9.82
CA PHE A 162 -1.26 24.03 -10.65
C PHE A 162 -1.46 23.15 -11.89
N THR A 163 -0.56 22.20 -12.15
CA THR A 163 -0.47 21.60 -13.49
C THR A 163 -1.23 20.31 -13.75
N GLU A 164 -1.75 19.54 -12.77
CA GLU A 164 -2.44 18.27 -13.12
C GLU A 164 -3.88 18.04 -12.64
N ASP A 165 -4.44 18.68 -11.60
CA ASP A 165 -5.77 18.25 -11.08
C ASP A 165 -6.89 19.31 -10.96
N TRP A 166 -6.66 20.57 -11.33
CA TRP A 166 -7.68 21.63 -11.12
C TRP A 166 -8.65 21.86 -12.29
N THR A 167 -8.34 21.36 -13.48
CA THR A 167 -9.21 21.43 -14.67
C THR A 167 -10.51 20.63 -14.50
N PHE A 168 -10.49 19.55 -13.70
CA PHE A 168 -11.67 18.72 -13.44
C PHE A 168 -12.71 19.41 -12.55
N LEU A 169 -12.27 20.24 -11.60
CA LEU A 169 -13.14 20.98 -10.68
C LEU A 169 -13.83 22.18 -11.36
N PHE A 170 -13.22 22.77 -12.39
CA PHE A 170 -13.84 23.89 -13.12
C PHE A 170 -15.01 23.42 -14.01
N ILE A 171 -14.91 22.22 -14.59
CA ILE A 171 -15.96 21.64 -15.47
C ILE A 171 -17.22 21.25 -14.68
N LEU A 172 -17.09 20.90 -13.38
CA LEU A 172 -18.23 20.56 -12.53
C LEU A 172 -19.05 21.77 -12.04
N SER A 173 -18.56 22.99 -12.21
CA SER A 173 -19.24 24.20 -11.73
C SER A 173 -20.21 24.84 -12.75
N SER A 174 -20.31 24.30 -13.97
CA SER A 174 -21.00 24.99 -15.09
C SER A 174 -22.34 24.38 -15.56
N THR A 175 -22.95 23.43 -14.84
CA THR A 175 -24.25 22.85 -15.23
C THR A 175 -25.32 22.97 -14.16
N MET A 176 -25.70 24.22 -13.86
CA MET A 176 -27.02 24.53 -13.28
C MET A 176 -27.86 25.23 -14.35
N TYR A 177 -29.01 24.65 -14.71
CA TYR A 177 -30.28 25.26 -15.17
C TYR A 177 -31.03 24.30 -16.13
N HIS A 178 -31.91 23.45 -15.60
CA HIS A 178 -33.37 23.59 -15.72
C HIS A 178 -34.12 22.31 -15.28
N PRO A 179 -35.19 22.43 -14.47
CA PRO A 179 -36.00 21.30 -14.04
C PRO A 179 -37.20 21.15 -14.96
N LEU A 180 -37.30 20.07 -15.76
CA LEU A 180 -38.57 19.61 -16.36
C LEU A 180 -38.49 18.21 -17.04
N ILE A 181 -37.45 17.41 -16.80
CA ILE A 181 -37.35 16.02 -17.29
C ILE A 181 -37.07 15.07 -16.11
N ALA A 182 -37.86 15.16 -15.05
CA ALA A 182 -37.69 14.33 -13.85
C ALA A 182 -38.81 13.29 -13.66
N GLN A 183 -39.74 13.13 -14.60
CA GLN A 183 -40.90 12.23 -14.40
C GLN A 183 -41.10 11.16 -15.48
N ALA A 184 -40.23 11.04 -16.48
CA ALA A 184 -40.29 9.95 -17.48
C ALA A 184 -39.10 8.98 -17.45
N ALA A 185 -38.03 9.27 -16.69
CA ALA A 185 -36.85 8.39 -16.58
C ALA A 185 -36.95 7.36 -15.43
N LEU A 186 -37.89 7.53 -14.49
CA LEU A 186 -37.97 6.68 -13.29
C LEU A 186 -38.63 5.30 -13.52
N ALA A 187 -39.11 5.01 -14.73
CA ALA A 187 -39.80 3.75 -15.05
C ALA A 187 -39.01 2.78 -15.95
N VAL A 188 -37.77 3.10 -16.33
CA VAL A 188 -36.92 2.23 -17.16
C VAL A 188 -35.69 1.69 -16.40
N SER A 189 -35.42 2.17 -15.17
CA SER A 189 -34.26 1.72 -14.39
C SER A 189 -34.52 0.59 -13.38
N PHE A 190 -35.72 0.00 -13.36
CA PHE A 190 -36.07 -1.09 -12.43
C PHE A 190 -36.11 -2.50 -13.07
N LEU A 191 -35.60 -2.65 -14.30
CA LEU A 191 -35.55 -3.95 -14.99
C LEU A 191 -34.16 -4.32 -15.55
N ALA A 192 -33.07 -3.79 -14.97
CA ALA A 192 -31.71 -4.22 -15.26
C ALA A 192 -30.96 -4.56 -13.97
N ALA A 193 -31.40 -5.58 -13.26
CA ALA A 193 -30.64 -6.20 -12.17
C ALA A 193 -30.77 -7.72 -12.24
N ALA A 194 -30.42 -8.28 -13.39
CA ALA A 194 -29.82 -9.60 -13.47
C ALA A 194 -28.41 -9.36 -14.00
N SER A 195 -27.47 -8.98 -13.12
CA SER A 195 -26.07 -8.78 -13.50
C SER A 195 -25.54 -10.10 -14.04
N GLY A 196 -25.03 -10.10 -15.28
CA GLY A 196 -24.32 -11.23 -15.87
C GLY A 196 -23.11 -11.68 -15.02
N PRO A 197 -22.44 -12.77 -15.42
CA PRO A 197 -21.29 -13.27 -14.70
C PRO A 197 -20.18 -12.20 -14.62
N ARG A 198 -19.54 -12.07 -13.46
CA ARG A 198 -18.48 -11.07 -13.21
C ARG A 198 -17.14 -11.62 -13.65
N ASN A 199 -16.33 -10.76 -14.29
CA ASN A 199 -15.01 -11.11 -14.78
C ASN A 199 -13.97 -10.97 -13.66
N LEU A 200 -13.44 -12.09 -13.18
CA LEU A 200 -12.50 -12.17 -12.07
C LEU A 200 -11.12 -12.63 -12.54
N VAL A 201 -10.08 -11.88 -12.16
CA VAL A 201 -8.72 -12.40 -12.19
C VAL A 201 -8.42 -13.01 -10.83
N LEU A 202 -7.97 -14.26 -10.82
CA LEU A 202 -7.51 -14.99 -9.64
C LEU A 202 -5.97 -15.05 -9.68
N SER A 203 -5.32 -14.75 -8.56
CA SER A 203 -3.85 -14.78 -8.41
C SER A 203 -3.47 -15.29 -7.01
N ASN A 204 -2.18 -15.53 -6.75
CA ASN A 204 -1.62 -15.87 -5.43
C ASN A 204 -0.09 -15.71 -5.44
N ASP A 205 0.57 -16.10 -4.34
CA ASP A 205 2.01 -16.30 -4.28
C ASP A 205 2.47 -17.74 -4.00
N ASP A 206 1.57 -18.65 -3.64
CA ASP A 206 1.89 -20.07 -3.45
C ASP A 206 2.14 -20.83 -4.76
N GLY A 207 1.80 -20.24 -5.90
CA GLY A 207 1.97 -20.82 -7.24
C GLY A 207 0.70 -21.42 -7.84
N TRP A 208 0.68 -21.53 -9.17
CA TRP A 208 -0.50 -21.84 -9.99
C TRP A 208 -1.03 -23.28 -9.89
N ALA A 209 -0.20 -24.19 -9.36
CA ALA A 209 -0.45 -25.63 -9.37
C ALA A 209 -0.75 -26.20 -7.97
N THR A 210 -1.01 -25.34 -6.98
CA THR A 210 -1.41 -25.76 -5.63
C THR A 210 -2.88 -26.14 -5.55
N ALA A 211 -3.23 -27.04 -4.62
CA ALA A 211 -4.63 -27.43 -4.40
C ALA A 211 -5.52 -26.25 -4.01
N GLN A 212 -5.02 -25.31 -3.21
CA GLN A 212 -5.78 -24.18 -2.68
C GLN A 212 -6.25 -23.24 -3.79
N ILE A 213 -5.35 -22.82 -4.68
CA ILE A 213 -5.72 -21.89 -5.76
C ILE A 213 -6.61 -22.54 -6.81
N ARG A 214 -6.46 -23.85 -7.01
CA ARG A 214 -7.27 -24.61 -7.98
C ARG A 214 -8.67 -24.90 -7.45
N ALA A 215 -8.80 -25.26 -6.18
CA ALA A 215 -10.12 -25.33 -5.53
C ALA A 215 -10.81 -23.96 -5.52
N GLN A 216 -10.07 -22.87 -5.33
CA GLN A 216 -10.63 -21.52 -5.40
C GLN A 216 -11.11 -21.15 -6.80
N PHE A 217 -10.35 -21.51 -7.84
CA PHE A 217 -10.77 -21.33 -9.23
C PHE A 217 -12.07 -22.10 -9.51
N ASP A 218 -12.11 -23.39 -9.18
CA ASP A 218 -13.27 -24.25 -9.42
C ASP A 218 -14.51 -23.71 -8.67
N ALA A 219 -14.35 -23.34 -7.39
CA ALA A 219 -15.46 -22.80 -6.59
C ALA A 219 -16.01 -21.46 -7.11
N LEU A 220 -15.16 -20.59 -7.67
CA LEU A 220 -15.60 -19.33 -8.28
C LEU A 220 -16.33 -19.58 -9.61
N VAL A 221 -15.83 -20.50 -10.43
CA VAL A 221 -16.50 -20.90 -11.68
C VAL A 221 -17.86 -21.55 -11.39
N ASP A 222 -17.91 -22.46 -10.42
CA ASP A 222 -19.16 -23.13 -9.99
C ASP A 222 -20.18 -22.13 -9.41
N ALA A 223 -19.72 -21.03 -8.83
CA ALA A 223 -20.56 -19.93 -8.37
C ALA A 223 -21.07 -19.01 -9.50
N GLY A 224 -20.66 -19.27 -10.75
CA GLY A 224 -21.12 -18.54 -11.94
C GLY A 224 -20.30 -17.30 -12.28
N TYR A 225 -19.05 -17.19 -11.81
CA TYR A 225 -18.14 -16.12 -12.23
C TYR A 225 -17.33 -16.52 -13.47
N GLU A 226 -16.97 -15.55 -14.31
CA GLU A 226 -15.99 -15.74 -15.39
C GLU A 226 -14.58 -15.54 -14.81
N VAL A 227 -13.81 -16.62 -14.66
CA VAL A 227 -12.54 -16.58 -13.92
C VAL A 227 -11.35 -16.84 -14.82
N ILE A 228 -10.26 -16.08 -14.63
CA ILE A 228 -8.93 -16.40 -15.17
C ILE A 228 -7.97 -16.52 -14.01
N LEU A 229 -7.27 -17.65 -13.88
CA LEU A 229 -6.13 -17.78 -13.00
C LEU A 229 -4.87 -17.28 -13.70
N SER A 230 -4.16 -16.36 -13.05
CA SER A 230 -2.83 -15.87 -13.43
C SER A 230 -1.95 -15.81 -12.18
N ALA A 231 -1.13 -16.83 -12.00
CA ALA A 231 -0.33 -17.04 -10.80
C ALA A 231 1.14 -17.39 -11.13
N PRO A 232 2.08 -17.22 -10.19
CA PRO A 232 3.46 -17.63 -10.38
C PRO A 232 3.60 -19.12 -10.78
N ALA A 233 4.59 -19.42 -11.63
CA ALA A 233 4.93 -20.79 -12.03
C ALA A 233 5.44 -21.65 -10.85
N VAL A 234 6.05 -20.99 -9.87
CA VAL A 234 6.64 -21.55 -8.66
C VAL A 234 6.33 -20.66 -7.46
N ASN A 235 6.42 -21.21 -6.24
CA ASN A 235 6.24 -20.48 -5.00
C ASN A 235 7.05 -19.18 -4.94
N GLN A 236 6.39 -18.08 -4.59
CA GLN A 236 6.97 -16.75 -4.38
C GLN A 236 6.54 -16.14 -3.04
N SER A 237 6.32 -16.95 -2.01
CA SER A 237 6.04 -16.46 -0.66
C SER A 237 7.19 -15.57 -0.15
N GLY A 238 6.82 -14.51 0.58
CA GLY A 238 7.79 -13.57 1.16
C GLY A 238 8.41 -12.57 0.17
N LYS A 239 7.92 -12.48 -1.08
CA LYS A 239 8.44 -11.56 -2.10
C LYS A 239 7.76 -10.19 -2.11
N GLY A 240 6.75 -9.96 -1.27
CA GLY A 240 6.08 -8.67 -1.13
C GLY A 240 5.55 -8.15 -2.46
N SER A 241 5.92 -6.93 -2.84
CA SER A 241 5.56 -6.31 -4.12
C SER A 241 6.72 -6.28 -5.13
N ARG A 242 7.66 -7.23 -5.05
CA ARG A 242 8.73 -7.34 -6.05
C ARG A 242 8.14 -7.56 -7.44
N SER A 243 8.85 -7.08 -8.45
CA SER A 243 8.49 -7.21 -9.86
C SER A 243 9.74 -7.58 -10.65
N LYS A 244 9.57 -8.43 -11.66
CA LYS A 244 10.57 -8.77 -12.66
C LYS A 244 9.89 -8.95 -14.02
N THR A 245 10.61 -8.69 -15.10
CA THR A 245 10.15 -9.11 -16.43
C THR A 245 10.12 -10.64 -16.47
N PRO A 246 8.98 -11.28 -16.79
CA PRO A 246 8.93 -12.72 -16.93
C PRO A 246 9.88 -13.22 -18.02
N THR A 247 10.57 -14.32 -17.75
CA THR A 247 11.53 -14.94 -18.64
C THR A 247 11.21 -16.42 -18.81
N THR A 248 11.75 -17.06 -19.84
CA THR A 248 11.70 -18.52 -19.99
C THR A 248 12.09 -19.22 -18.69
N LEU A 249 11.42 -20.32 -18.37
CA LEU A 249 11.63 -21.08 -17.15
C LEU A 249 13.02 -21.72 -17.10
N ASP A 250 13.75 -21.43 -16.03
CA ASP A 250 15.05 -21.98 -15.67
C ASP A 250 14.95 -23.15 -14.68
N GLU A 251 13.80 -23.29 -14.02
CA GLU A 251 13.39 -24.42 -13.21
C GLU A 251 11.99 -24.92 -13.64
N PRO A 252 11.61 -26.19 -13.39
CA PRO A 252 10.27 -26.66 -13.72
C PRO A 252 9.21 -25.91 -12.91
N CYS A 253 8.00 -25.79 -13.46
CA CYS A 253 6.86 -25.34 -12.66
C CYS A 253 6.64 -26.26 -11.45
N GLU A 254 5.92 -25.76 -10.46
CA GLU A 254 5.44 -26.57 -9.34
C GLU A 254 4.88 -27.92 -9.75
N PHE A 255 5.29 -28.96 -9.01
CA PHE A 255 4.88 -30.34 -9.22
C PHE A 255 5.14 -30.86 -10.64
N ASP A 256 6.22 -30.38 -11.28
CA ASP A 256 6.65 -30.73 -12.63
C ASP A 256 5.55 -30.50 -13.69
N THR A 257 4.65 -29.55 -13.44
CA THR A 257 3.51 -29.26 -14.33
C THR A 257 3.93 -28.65 -15.66
N CYS A 258 5.16 -28.13 -15.74
CA CYS A 258 5.79 -27.71 -16.97
C CYS A 258 7.32 -27.90 -16.85
N PRO A 259 8.02 -28.28 -17.93
CA PRO A 259 9.46 -28.52 -17.89
C PRO A 259 10.29 -27.22 -17.96
N VAL A 260 11.57 -27.31 -17.58
CA VAL A 260 12.59 -26.28 -17.87
C VAL A 260 12.60 -25.94 -19.36
N GLY A 261 12.75 -24.65 -19.69
CA GLY A 261 12.70 -24.14 -21.05
C GLY A 261 11.28 -23.80 -21.53
N SER A 262 10.24 -24.06 -20.71
CA SER A 262 8.89 -23.60 -21.01
C SER A 262 8.83 -22.06 -21.10
N PRO A 263 7.92 -21.48 -21.90
CA PRO A 263 7.82 -20.03 -22.08
C PRO A 263 7.58 -19.28 -20.77
N ALA A 264 7.86 -17.97 -20.78
CA ALA A 264 7.70 -17.10 -19.62
C ALA A 264 6.28 -17.10 -19.06
N GLU A 265 5.28 -17.21 -19.93
CA GLU A 265 3.88 -17.41 -19.58
C GLU A 265 3.32 -18.61 -20.35
N GLY A 266 2.42 -19.35 -19.71
CA GLY A 266 1.76 -20.49 -20.33
C GLY A 266 0.50 -20.88 -19.59
N PHE A 267 -0.16 -21.93 -20.07
CA PHE A 267 -1.47 -22.34 -19.56
C PHE A 267 -1.63 -23.85 -19.49
N ASN A 268 -2.60 -24.29 -18.69
CA ASN A 268 -2.97 -25.69 -18.62
C ASN A 268 -3.62 -26.12 -19.95
N ALA A 269 -3.05 -27.13 -20.62
CA ALA A 269 -3.55 -27.61 -21.91
C ALA A 269 -5.06 -27.99 -21.91
N SER A 270 -5.60 -28.41 -20.76
CA SER A 270 -7.01 -28.76 -20.61
C SER A 270 -7.93 -27.55 -20.38
N ASN A 271 -7.39 -26.40 -19.98
CA ASN A 271 -8.16 -25.19 -19.73
C ASN A 271 -7.27 -23.92 -19.87
N PRO A 272 -7.47 -23.12 -20.94
CA PRO A 272 -6.66 -21.91 -21.19
C PRO A 272 -6.91 -20.76 -20.22
N ARG A 273 -7.93 -20.86 -19.34
CA ARG A 273 -8.14 -19.88 -18.25
C ARG A 273 -7.23 -20.13 -17.05
N LEU A 274 -6.45 -21.21 -17.06
CA LEU A 274 -5.53 -21.57 -15.97
C LEU A 274 -4.08 -21.31 -16.37
N ASN A 275 -3.54 -20.15 -16.00
CA ASN A 275 -2.26 -19.65 -16.49
C ASN A 275 -1.20 -19.56 -15.40
N TYR A 276 0.04 -19.79 -15.81
CA TYR A 276 1.24 -19.53 -15.02
C TYR A 276 2.03 -18.35 -15.62
N VAL A 277 2.79 -17.67 -14.76
CA VAL A 277 3.74 -16.62 -15.13
C VAL A 277 5.05 -16.88 -14.38
N ASN A 278 6.18 -16.94 -15.08
CA ASN A 278 7.51 -17.00 -14.45
C ASN A 278 7.93 -15.61 -13.94
N GLY A 279 7.19 -15.12 -12.96
CA GLY A 279 7.28 -13.78 -12.39
C GLY A 279 7.02 -13.80 -10.89
N TYR A 280 7.03 -12.63 -10.27
CA TYR A 280 6.51 -12.45 -8.92
C TYR A 280 4.97 -12.33 -8.94
N PRO A 281 4.29 -12.42 -7.79
CA PRO A 281 2.82 -12.32 -7.71
C PRO A 281 2.27 -11.02 -8.32
N ALA A 282 2.96 -9.89 -8.15
CA ALA A 282 2.59 -8.63 -8.80
C ALA A 282 2.68 -8.73 -10.33
N ASP A 283 3.70 -9.38 -10.87
CA ASP A 283 3.85 -9.59 -12.32
C ASP A 283 2.73 -10.49 -12.86
N ALA A 284 2.40 -11.56 -12.13
CA ALA A 284 1.32 -12.49 -12.49
C ALA A 284 -0.06 -11.80 -12.45
N ALA A 285 -0.34 -10.98 -11.42
CA ALA A 285 -1.55 -10.18 -11.33
C ALA A 285 -1.65 -9.17 -12.49
N ARG A 286 -0.57 -8.44 -12.77
CA ARG A 286 -0.49 -7.48 -13.87
C ARG A 286 -0.73 -8.16 -15.22
N TYR A 287 -0.13 -9.32 -15.46
CA TYR A 287 -0.34 -10.09 -16.69
C TYR A 287 -1.80 -10.54 -16.84
N GLY A 288 -2.41 -11.03 -15.74
CA GLY A 288 -3.82 -11.40 -15.70
C GLY A 288 -4.73 -10.22 -16.06
N ILE A 289 -4.45 -9.05 -15.48
CA ILE A 289 -5.25 -7.83 -15.66
C ILE A 289 -5.07 -7.20 -17.03
N GLN A 290 -3.82 -7.06 -17.52
CA GLN A 290 -3.54 -6.26 -18.72
C GLN A 290 -3.54 -7.08 -20.01
N THR A 291 -3.25 -8.38 -19.92
CA THR A 291 -3.09 -9.26 -21.08
C THR A 291 -4.20 -10.29 -21.16
N LEU A 292 -4.30 -11.19 -20.17
CA LEU A 292 -5.22 -12.33 -20.25
C LEU A 292 -6.69 -11.89 -20.23
N SER A 293 -7.04 -10.93 -19.39
CA SER A 293 -8.42 -10.40 -19.30
C SER A 293 -8.93 -9.90 -20.66
N ARG A 294 -8.08 -9.21 -21.44
CA ARG A 294 -8.44 -8.70 -22.77
C ARG A 294 -8.64 -9.83 -23.78
N GLN A 295 -7.89 -10.92 -23.63
CA GLN A 295 -7.96 -12.09 -24.51
C GLN A 295 -9.13 -13.02 -24.18
N LEU A 296 -9.48 -13.16 -22.90
CA LEU A 296 -10.38 -14.21 -22.41
C LEU A 296 -11.69 -13.69 -21.79
N PHE A 297 -11.86 -12.38 -21.68
CA PHE A 297 -13.13 -11.71 -21.34
C PHE A 297 -13.63 -10.82 -22.50
N ASP A 298 -13.42 -11.23 -23.75
CA ASP A 298 -13.93 -10.53 -24.94
C ASP A 298 -13.61 -9.02 -24.99
N GLY A 299 -12.47 -8.62 -24.41
CA GLY A 299 -12.02 -7.23 -24.34
C GLY A 299 -12.63 -6.38 -23.22
N SER A 300 -13.58 -6.87 -22.41
CA SER A 300 -14.21 -6.08 -21.34
C SER A 300 -13.28 -5.80 -20.15
N GLY A 301 -12.18 -6.56 -20.02
CA GLY A 301 -11.28 -6.48 -18.88
C GLY A 301 -11.90 -7.10 -17.60
N PRO A 302 -11.16 -7.10 -16.48
CA PRO A 302 -11.63 -7.66 -15.23
C PRO A 302 -12.39 -6.64 -14.38
N ASP A 303 -13.41 -7.10 -13.67
CA ASP A 303 -14.17 -6.30 -12.70
C ASP A 303 -13.50 -6.29 -11.31
N PHE A 304 -12.74 -7.35 -11.00
CA PHE A 304 -12.17 -7.57 -9.67
C PHE A 304 -10.95 -8.50 -9.74
N LEU A 305 -10.03 -8.35 -8.79
CA LEU A 305 -8.98 -9.34 -8.54
C LEU A 305 -9.15 -10.03 -7.18
N VAL A 306 -9.13 -11.36 -7.20
CA VAL A 306 -9.10 -12.22 -6.01
C VAL A 306 -7.67 -12.74 -5.87
N SER A 307 -7.03 -12.48 -4.73
CA SER A 307 -5.69 -13.00 -4.45
C SER A 307 -5.73 -14.03 -3.32
N GLY A 308 -5.21 -15.22 -3.55
CA GLY A 308 -5.25 -16.35 -2.62
C GLY A 308 -6.40 -17.33 -2.90
N PRO A 309 -6.76 -18.20 -1.92
CA PRO A 309 -6.31 -18.13 -0.54
C PRO A 309 -4.85 -18.57 -0.40
N ASN A 310 -4.09 -17.80 0.35
CA ASN A 310 -2.71 -18.12 0.74
C ASN A 310 -2.67 -19.29 1.74
N ILE A 311 -1.67 -20.16 1.60
CA ILE A 311 -1.32 -21.18 2.59
C ILE A 311 -0.54 -20.52 3.72
N GLY A 312 -1.25 -20.21 4.81
CA GLY A 312 -0.72 -19.48 5.95
C GLY A 312 -1.34 -18.09 6.10
N LEU A 313 -1.21 -17.52 7.30
CA LEU A 313 -1.79 -16.23 7.67
C LEU A 313 -0.90 -15.06 7.22
N ASN A 314 -1.53 -14.02 6.70
CA ASN A 314 -0.92 -12.73 6.42
C ASN A 314 -1.45 -11.71 7.44
N VAL A 315 -0.90 -11.72 8.65
CA VAL A 315 -1.33 -10.87 9.77
C VAL A 315 -0.15 -10.09 10.35
N GLY A 316 -0.38 -8.84 10.71
CA GLY A 316 0.65 -7.98 11.29
C GLY A 316 1.75 -7.64 10.28
N ILE A 317 2.99 -7.82 10.71
CA ILE A 317 4.16 -7.43 9.91
C ILE A 317 4.39 -8.37 8.71
N SER A 318 3.87 -9.60 8.73
CA SER A 318 4.01 -10.52 7.59
C SER A 318 3.29 -10.01 6.34
N THR A 319 2.21 -9.26 6.52
CA THR A 319 1.45 -8.59 5.45
C THR A 319 2.34 -7.73 4.54
N GLN A 320 3.41 -7.12 5.08
CA GLN A 320 4.35 -6.30 4.31
C GLN A 320 5.13 -7.11 3.26
N PHE A 321 5.52 -8.34 3.64
CA PHE A 321 6.29 -9.25 2.81
C PHE A 321 5.42 -10.25 2.04
N SER A 322 4.10 -10.20 2.22
CA SER A 322 3.15 -11.09 1.56
C SER A 322 3.07 -10.80 0.06
N GLY A 323 3.28 -11.85 -0.74
CA GLY A 323 3.07 -11.82 -2.17
C GLY A 323 1.58 -11.87 -2.53
N THR A 324 0.77 -12.62 -1.78
CA THR A 324 -0.70 -12.62 -1.90
C THR A 324 -1.27 -11.21 -1.73
N VAL A 325 -0.84 -10.48 -0.70
CA VAL A 325 -1.24 -9.06 -0.52
C VAL A 325 -0.61 -8.16 -1.59
N GLY A 326 0.62 -8.48 -2.03
CA GLY A 326 1.30 -7.79 -3.13
C GLY A 326 0.53 -7.84 -4.46
N ALA A 327 -0.05 -8.99 -4.81
CA ALA A 327 -0.88 -9.15 -6.01
C ALA A 327 -2.17 -8.31 -5.94
N ALA A 328 -2.85 -8.29 -4.78
CA ALA A 328 -4.02 -7.44 -4.56
C ALA A 328 -3.66 -5.94 -4.61
N ALA A 329 -2.53 -5.56 -4.02
CA ALA A 329 -2.02 -4.19 -4.08
C ALA A 329 -1.73 -3.75 -5.52
N GLU A 330 -1.07 -4.60 -6.31
CA GLU A 330 -0.81 -4.32 -7.73
C GLU A 330 -2.10 -4.11 -8.51
N ALA A 331 -3.12 -4.96 -8.28
CA ALA A 331 -4.42 -4.79 -8.92
C ALA A 331 -5.05 -3.42 -8.60
N SER A 332 -5.03 -3.03 -7.33
CA SER A 332 -5.55 -1.72 -6.92
C SER A 332 -4.78 -0.56 -7.52
N LYS A 333 -3.45 -0.68 -7.69
CA LYS A 333 -2.63 0.33 -8.39
C LYS A 333 -2.97 0.43 -9.88
N LEU A 334 -3.44 -0.65 -10.48
CA LEU A 334 -3.95 -0.69 -11.85
C LEU A 334 -5.43 -0.28 -11.97
N GLY A 335 -6.06 0.19 -10.88
CA GLY A 335 -7.46 0.63 -10.86
C GLY A 335 -8.47 -0.51 -10.77
N ILE A 336 -8.03 -1.75 -10.51
CA ILE A 336 -8.90 -2.91 -10.33
C ILE A 336 -9.11 -3.17 -8.84
N PRO A 337 -10.35 -3.17 -8.32
CA PRO A 337 -10.60 -3.45 -6.91
C PRO A 337 -10.19 -4.89 -6.58
N ALA A 338 -9.62 -5.11 -5.38
CA ALA A 338 -9.02 -6.39 -5.04
C ALA A 338 -9.09 -6.73 -3.55
N ILE A 339 -9.09 -8.04 -3.26
CA ILE A 339 -9.02 -8.60 -1.91
C ILE A 339 -7.99 -9.72 -1.86
N ALA A 340 -7.19 -9.72 -0.80
CA ALA A 340 -6.29 -10.80 -0.44
C ALA A 340 -6.95 -11.72 0.60
N PHE A 341 -6.93 -13.02 0.36
CA PHE A 341 -7.46 -14.06 1.24
C PHE A 341 -6.34 -14.99 1.71
N SER A 342 -6.36 -15.40 2.97
CA SER A 342 -5.30 -16.20 3.60
C SER A 342 -5.90 -17.20 4.59
N GLY A 343 -5.41 -18.44 4.63
CA GLY A 343 -5.94 -19.48 5.51
C GLY A 343 -4.90 -20.04 6.47
N ALA A 344 -5.26 -20.29 7.73
CA ALA A 344 -4.34 -20.82 8.73
C ALA A 344 -3.98 -22.31 8.56
N SER A 345 -4.70 -23.04 7.69
CA SER A 345 -4.55 -24.50 7.50
C SER A 345 -4.16 -24.83 6.07
N GLY A 346 -3.66 -26.05 5.89
CA GLY A 346 -3.23 -26.56 4.60
C GLY A 346 -1.72 -26.54 4.44
N SER A 347 -1.27 -27.12 3.35
CA SER A 347 0.13 -27.26 2.99
C SER A 347 0.27 -27.21 1.48
N GLN A 348 1.48 -26.91 1.02
CA GLN A 348 1.76 -26.78 -0.40
C GLN A 348 1.76 -28.17 -1.07
N VAL A 349 0.59 -28.56 -1.59
CA VAL A 349 0.37 -29.85 -2.26
C VAL A 349 -0.18 -29.64 -3.67
N SER A 350 0.10 -30.59 -4.55
CA SER A 350 -0.34 -30.54 -5.95
C SER A 350 -1.87 -30.48 -6.04
N TYR A 351 -2.38 -29.71 -6.99
CA TYR A 351 -3.81 -29.66 -7.30
C TYR A 351 -4.43 -31.03 -7.61
N THR A 352 -3.63 -32.02 -8.02
CA THR A 352 -4.10 -33.40 -8.23
C THR A 352 -4.66 -34.02 -6.95
N THR A 353 -4.18 -33.60 -5.77
CA THR A 353 -4.68 -34.05 -4.46
C THR A 353 -6.16 -33.76 -4.23
N LEU A 354 -6.73 -32.75 -4.90
CA LEU A 354 -8.16 -32.49 -4.88
C LEU A 354 -8.98 -33.71 -5.34
N SER A 355 -8.40 -34.51 -6.26
CA SER A 355 -9.02 -35.72 -6.79
C SER A 355 -8.45 -37.01 -6.20
N THR A 356 -7.13 -37.08 -5.97
CA THR A 356 -6.48 -38.32 -5.52
C THR A 356 -6.59 -38.53 -4.01
N SER A 357 -6.76 -37.45 -3.25
CA SER A 357 -6.80 -37.47 -1.78
C SER A 357 -7.85 -36.46 -1.26
N PRO A 358 -9.14 -36.65 -1.58
CA PRO A 358 -10.20 -35.69 -1.26
C PRO A 358 -10.37 -35.45 0.25
N ASP A 359 -10.09 -36.46 1.07
CA ASP A 359 -10.22 -36.38 2.53
C ASP A 359 -8.94 -35.90 3.23
N ALA A 360 -7.88 -35.57 2.49
CA ALA A 360 -6.64 -35.06 3.09
C ALA A 360 -6.88 -33.69 3.74
N PRO A 361 -6.25 -33.40 4.90
CA PRO A 361 -6.45 -32.11 5.60
C PRO A 361 -6.25 -30.88 4.71
N SER A 362 -5.24 -30.89 3.83
CA SER A 362 -5.00 -29.77 2.90
C SER A 362 -6.07 -29.64 1.81
N THR A 363 -6.66 -30.74 1.36
CA THR A 363 -7.77 -30.72 0.40
C THR A 363 -9.04 -30.18 1.06
N LEU A 364 -9.35 -30.64 2.28
CA LEU A 364 -10.48 -30.13 3.06
C LEU A 364 -10.32 -28.62 3.34
N ALA A 365 -9.13 -28.19 3.76
CA ALA A 365 -8.83 -26.77 3.96
C ALA A 365 -8.99 -25.94 2.67
N ALA A 366 -8.54 -26.46 1.52
CA ALA A 366 -8.70 -25.81 0.22
C ALA A 366 -10.18 -25.57 -0.10
N HIS A 367 -11.03 -26.58 0.05
CA HIS A 367 -12.47 -26.45 -0.20
C HIS A 367 -13.17 -25.51 0.80
N THR A 368 -12.84 -25.61 2.09
CA THR A 368 -13.42 -24.73 3.13
C THR A 368 -13.10 -23.27 2.85
N TYR A 369 -11.83 -22.93 2.60
CA TYR A 369 -11.43 -21.54 2.32
C TYR A 369 -11.95 -21.05 0.98
N ALA A 370 -12.02 -21.90 -0.05
CA ALA A 370 -12.63 -21.55 -1.33
C ALA A 370 -14.12 -21.19 -1.18
N ALA A 371 -14.88 -22.00 -0.42
CA ALA A 371 -16.29 -21.75 -0.13
C ALA A 371 -16.51 -20.46 0.66
N LEU A 372 -15.64 -20.16 1.63
CA LEU A 372 -15.69 -18.92 2.40
C LEU A 372 -15.41 -17.68 1.54
N THR A 373 -14.43 -17.76 0.64
CA THR A 373 -14.14 -16.68 -0.32
C THR A 373 -15.33 -16.43 -1.25
N VAL A 374 -15.95 -17.50 -1.80
CA VAL A 374 -17.16 -17.39 -2.62
C VAL A 374 -18.31 -16.75 -1.84
N ARG A 375 -18.51 -17.15 -0.57
CA ARG A 375 -19.53 -16.56 0.31
C ARG A 375 -19.25 -15.08 0.55
N PHE A 376 -18.00 -14.70 0.82
CA PHE A 376 -17.60 -13.30 1.01
C PHE A 376 -17.91 -12.47 -0.25
N LEU A 377 -17.43 -12.94 -1.40
CA LEU A 377 -17.57 -12.22 -2.67
C LEU A 377 -19.01 -12.13 -3.12
N SER A 378 -19.80 -13.21 -3.05
CA SER A 378 -21.22 -13.19 -3.41
C SER A 378 -22.02 -12.18 -2.59
N ILE A 379 -21.73 -12.05 -1.30
CA ILE A 379 -22.37 -11.06 -0.43
C ILE A 379 -21.95 -9.65 -0.84
N LEU A 380 -20.64 -9.37 -0.94
CA LEU A 380 -20.11 -8.06 -1.36
C LEU A 380 -20.71 -7.63 -2.70
N PHE A 381 -20.76 -8.56 -3.64
CA PHE A 381 -21.21 -8.34 -4.99
C PHE A 381 -22.72 -8.08 -5.08
N ASN A 382 -23.52 -8.78 -4.28
CA ASN A 382 -24.97 -8.59 -4.26
C ASN A 382 -25.40 -7.34 -3.47
N SER A 383 -24.61 -6.90 -2.49
CA SER A 383 -24.96 -5.74 -1.66
C SER A 383 -24.50 -4.41 -2.21
N THR A 384 -23.54 -4.41 -3.14
CA THR A 384 -22.77 -3.21 -3.46
C THR A 384 -22.63 -3.05 -4.96
N ALA A 385 -23.12 -1.91 -5.46
CA ALA A 385 -22.86 -1.49 -6.83
C ALA A 385 -21.41 -1.00 -6.97
N SER A 386 -20.81 -1.18 -8.16
CA SER A 386 -19.46 -0.70 -8.45
C SER A 386 -19.36 0.82 -8.26
N PRO A 387 -18.24 1.36 -7.71
CA PRO A 387 -17.02 0.66 -7.31
C PRO A 387 -17.14 -0.05 -5.95
N PHE A 388 -16.61 -1.28 -5.88
CA PHE A 388 -16.73 -2.13 -4.68
C PHE A 388 -15.92 -1.62 -3.48
N LEU A 389 -14.76 -1.00 -3.73
CA LEU A 389 -13.85 -0.46 -2.73
C LEU A 389 -13.37 0.94 -3.16
N PRO A 390 -13.04 1.84 -2.22
CA PRO A 390 -12.39 3.10 -2.55
C PRO A 390 -11.06 2.89 -3.31
N PRO A 391 -10.64 3.82 -4.19
CA PRO A 391 -9.35 3.75 -4.85
C PRO A 391 -8.18 3.66 -3.86
N GLY A 392 -7.16 2.86 -4.20
CA GLY A 392 -5.96 2.68 -3.37
C GLY A 392 -6.20 1.86 -2.09
N VAL A 393 -7.35 1.20 -1.95
CA VAL A 393 -7.72 0.39 -0.78
C VAL A 393 -7.95 -1.06 -1.20
N ILE A 394 -7.41 -1.98 -0.40
CA ILE A 394 -7.67 -3.42 -0.51
C ILE A 394 -8.13 -3.97 0.84
N LEU A 395 -8.80 -5.13 0.82
CA LEU A 395 -9.06 -5.89 2.05
C LEU A 395 -8.04 -7.02 2.19
N ASN A 396 -7.58 -7.22 3.41
CA ASN A 396 -6.82 -8.39 3.83
C ASN A 396 -7.72 -9.25 4.71
N VAL A 397 -8.03 -10.46 4.24
CA VAL A 397 -8.96 -11.37 4.91
C VAL A 397 -8.21 -12.62 5.33
N ASN A 398 -8.27 -12.95 6.62
CA ASN A 398 -7.61 -14.13 7.16
C ASN A 398 -8.62 -15.08 7.80
N TYR A 399 -8.53 -16.37 7.46
CA TYR A 399 -9.38 -17.42 7.99
C TYR A 399 -8.68 -18.19 9.13
N PRO A 400 -9.36 -18.45 10.26
CA PRO A 400 -8.86 -19.32 11.32
C PRO A 400 -8.73 -20.76 10.82
N SER A 401 -8.04 -21.60 11.60
CA SER A 401 -7.80 -23.00 11.26
C SER A 401 -9.10 -23.73 10.94
N SER A 402 -9.20 -24.29 9.74
CA SER A 402 -10.34 -25.09 9.28
C SER A 402 -10.47 -26.41 10.04
N GLU A 403 -9.42 -26.88 10.70
CA GLU A 403 -9.49 -28.06 11.57
C GLU A 403 -10.31 -27.78 12.83
N ARG A 404 -10.19 -26.55 13.36
CA ARG A 404 -10.96 -26.08 14.51
C ARG A 404 -12.34 -25.55 14.09
N CYS A 405 -12.44 -25.11 12.84
CA CYS A 405 -13.63 -24.54 12.23
C CYS A 405 -14.02 -25.32 10.96
N PRO A 406 -14.54 -26.55 11.09
CA PRO A 406 -14.81 -27.39 9.92
C PRO A 406 -16.05 -26.97 9.14
N ASP A 407 -17.00 -26.25 9.77
CA ASP A 407 -18.26 -25.83 9.16
C ASP A 407 -18.16 -24.38 8.63
N PRO A 408 -18.18 -24.15 7.30
CA PRO A 408 -18.19 -22.80 6.72
C PRO A 408 -19.33 -21.90 7.19
N ALA A 409 -20.45 -22.46 7.65
CA ALA A 409 -21.58 -21.67 8.17
C ALA A 409 -21.26 -21.01 9.51
N SER A 410 -20.36 -21.60 10.30
CA SER A 410 -19.95 -21.11 11.62
C SER A 410 -19.05 -19.86 11.58
N TYR A 411 -18.48 -19.55 10.41
CA TYR A 411 -17.56 -18.44 10.25
C TYR A 411 -18.28 -17.10 10.37
N ARG A 412 -17.68 -16.22 11.19
CA ARG A 412 -18.10 -14.84 11.42
C ARG A 412 -16.98 -13.89 11.00
N TRP A 413 -17.33 -12.81 10.30
CA TRP A 413 -16.37 -11.82 9.83
C TRP A 413 -16.21 -10.73 10.87
N VAL A 414 -14.98 -10.44 11.28
CA VAL A 414 -14.69 -9.40 12.27
C VAL A 414 -13.82 -8.33 11.62
N LEU A 415 -14.29 -7.08 11.62
CA LEU A 415 -13.46 -5.97 11.16
C LEU A 415 -12.29 -5.78 12.14
N ALA A 416 -11.08 -5.72 11.62
CA ALA A 416 -9.87 -5.78 12.42
C ALA A 416 -8.80 -4.82 11.90
N ARG A 417 -7.79 -4.58 12.74
CA ARG A 417 -6.53 -3.94 12.32
C ARG A 417 -5.49 -4.99 11.98
N ASN A 418 -4.77 -4.79 10.88
CA ASN A 418 -3.60 -5.58 10.54
C ASN A 418 -2.49 -5.39 11.59
N LEU A 419 -2.16 -4.13 11.92
CA LEU A 419 -1.09 -3.79 12.86
C LEU A 419 -1.63 -3.28 14.21
N TRP A 420 -0.89 -3.60 15.27
CA TRP A 420 -1.16 -3.03 16.59
C TRP A 420 -0.83 -1.55 16.62
N ASN A 421 -1.83 -0.71 16.93
CA ASN A 421 -1.66 0.72 17.12
C ASN A 421 -2.57 1.24 18.24
N PRO A 422 -2.02 1.51 19.45
CA PRO A 422 -2.82 1.94 20.59
C PRO A 422 -3.26 3.41 20.53
N PHE A 423 -2.84 4.16 19.51
CA PHE A 423 -3.22 5.57 19.30
C PHE A 423 -4.18 5.76 18.14
N ALA A 424 -4.53 4.69 17.43
CA ALA A 424 -5.45 4.79 16.33
C ALA A 424 -6.88 5.06 16.78
N THR A 425 -7.62 5.77 15.93
CA THR A 425 -9.07 5.91 16.04
C THR A 425 -9.71 5.11 14.92
N ASP A 426 -10.64 4.23 15.26
CA ASP A 426 -11.29 3.35 14.29
C ASP A 426 -12.74 3.73 14.01
N VAL A 427 -13.28 3.17 12.93
CA VAL A 427 -14.73 3.11 12.73
C VAL A 427 -15.36 2.25 13.83
N GLN A 428 -16.47 2.71 14.37
CA GLN A 428 -17.23 1.94 15.35
C GLN A 428 -18.12 0.95 14.60
N VAL A 429 -17.82 -0.35 14.75
CA VAL A 429 -18.65 -1.45 14.24
C VAL A 429 -19.40 -2.14 15.38
N CYS A 430 -18.79 -2.20 16.56
CA CYS A 430 -19.33 -2.85 17.75
C CYS A 430 -19.79 -1.82 18.78
N GLU A 431 -20.90 -2.09 19.46
CA GLU A 431 -21.35 -1.24 20.56
C GLU A 431 -20.33 -1.27 21.71
N GLY A 432 -20.06 -0.12 22.32
CA GLY A 432 -19.17 -0.04 23.50
C GLY A 432 -17.66 -0.07 23.25
N SER A 433 -17.18 -0.39 22.03
CA SER A 433 -15.76 -0.31 21.67
C SER A 433 -15.49 0.72 20.57
N ALA A 434 -14.56 1.63 20.83
CA ALA A 434 -14.06 2.59 19.84
C ALA A 434 -12.81 2.08 19.07
N ARG A 435 -12.44 0.80 19.26
CA ARG A 435 -11.24 0.19 18.69
C ARG A 435 -11.56 -1.18 18.09
N LEU A 436 -10.89 -1.47 16.97
CA LEU A 436 -10.96 -2.79 16.34
C LEU A 436 -9.92 -3.73 16.97
N PRO A 437 -10.21 -5.03 17.09
CA PRO A 437 -9.23 -6.03 17.49
C PRO A 437 -8.14 -6.19 16.42
N HIS A 438 -7.06 -6.89 16.75
CA HIS A 438 -6.00 -7.19 15.79
C HIS A 438 -6.29 -8.47 15.01
N GLU A 439 -5.95 -8.53 13.72
CA GLU A 439 -6.21 -9.74 12.90
C GLU A 439 -5.65 -11.01 13.55
N ALA A 440 -4.45 -10.89 14.11
CA ALA A 440 -3.76 -11.94 14.86
C ALA A 440 -4.54 -12.48 16.07
N GLU A 441 -5.31 -11.63 16.75
CA GLU A 441 -6.15 -11.96 17.89
C GLU A 441 -7.45 -12.61 17.41
N VAL A 442 -8.07 -12.04 16.37
CA VAL A 442 -9.30 -12.54 15.75
C VAL A 442 -9.15 -13.99 15.31
N VAL A 443 -8.18 -14.28 14.43
CA VAL A 443 -8.06 -15.62 13.81
C VAL A 443 -7.50 -16.68 14.75
N ARG A 444 -6.90 -16.26 15.87
CA ARG A 444 -6.38 -17.16 16.91
C ARG A 444 -7.33 -17.31 18.10
N SER A 445 -8.43 -16.57 18.16
CA SER A 445 -9.43 -16.71 19.21
C SER A 445 -9.96 -18.14 19.26
N GLU A 446 -10.07 -18.68 20.47
CA GLU A 446 -10.64 -19.99 20.75
C GLU A 446 -12.17 -19.92 20.95
N ASP A 447 -12.71 -18.72 21.14
CA ASP A 447 -14.13 -18.47 21.45
C ASP A 447 -15.04 -18.53 20.21
N GLY A 448 -14.46 -18.65 19.01
CA GLY A 448 -15.23 -18.83 17.80
C GLY A 448 -14.42 -18.92 16.51
N CYS A 449 -15.15 -19.20 15.42
CA CYS A 449 -14.63 -19.22 14.07
C CYS A 449 -14.65 -17.82 13.47
N PHE A 450 -13.77 -16.96 13.98
CA PHE A 450 -13.67 -15.58 13.54
C PHE A 450 -12.62 -15.42 12.46
N ALA A 451 -13.05 -14.92 11.31
CA ALA A 451 -12.14 -14.51 10.25
C ALA A 451 -12.01 -12.99 10.23
N SER A 452 -10.78 -12.51 10.16
CA SER A 452 -10.50 -11.08 10.20
C SER A 452 -10.68 -10.45 8.83
N VAL A 453 -11.10 -9.20 8.83
CA VAL A 453 -11.17 -8.32 7.67
C VAL A 453 -10.46 -7.02 8.02
N ALA A 454 -9.25 -6.83 7.51
CA ALA A 454 -8.51 -5.58 7.67
C ALA A 454 -8.60 -4.72 6.41
N VAL A 455 -8.78 -3.42 6.62
CA VAL A 455 -8.80 -2.42 5.56
C VAL A 455 -7.41 -1.78 5.48
N ILE A 456 -6.70 -2.02 4.39
CA ILE A 456 -5.31 -1.58 4.25
C ILE A 456 -5.11 -0.76 2.97
N SER A 457 -4.13 0.13 3.00
CA SER A 457 -3.68 0.87 1.82
C SER A 457 -2.98 -0.09 0.86
N ALA A 458 -3.32 -0.04 -0.42
CA ALA A 458 -2.63 -0.77 -1.47
C ALA A 458 -1.17 -0.29 -1.64
N GLU A 459 -0.87 0.95 -1.27
CA GLU A 459 0.47 1.52 -1.40
C GLU A 459 1.41 1.03 -0.30
N THR A 460 0.97 1.15 0.96
CA THR A 460 1.81 0.90 2.14
C THR A 460 1.56 -0.45 2.80
N LYS A 461 0.48 -1.16 2.42
CA LYS A 461 0.00 -2.39 3.09
C LYS A 461 -0.22 -2.24 4.60
N THR A 462 -0.46 -1.02 5.05
CA THR A 462 -0.77 -0.68 6.45
C THR A 462 -2.24 -0.32 6.59
N ASP A 463 -2.74 -0.39 7.82
CA ASP A 463 -4.11 0.04 8.15
C ASP A 463 -4.40 1.46 7.67
N VAL A 464 -5.60 1.65 7.13
CA VAL A 464 -6.13 2.97 6.79
C VAL A 464 -6.75 3.66 8.01
N GLY A 465 -7.04 4.95 7.88
CA GLY A 465 -7.73 5.73 8.92
C GLY A 465 -9.23 5.47 8.99
N ARG A 466 -9.86 5.92 10.08
CA ARG A 466 -11.31 5.79 10.35
C ARG A 466 -12.23 6.15 9.18
N ALA A 467 -11.96 7.25 8.49
CA ALA A 467 -12.82 7.71 7.39
C ALA A 467 -12.88 6.68 6.25
N THR A 468 -11.72 6.15 5.86
CA THR A 468 -11.61 5.09 4.84
C THR A 468 -12.20 3.77 5.33
N GLN A 469 -11.97 3.41 6.59
CA GLN A 469 -12.63 2.24 7.20
C GLN A 469 -14.16 2.37 7.13
N ALA A 470 -14.72 3.55 7.44
CA ALA A 470 -16.16 3.79 7.38
C ALA A 470 -16.71 3.67 5.94
N ALA A 471 -16.00 4.19 4.94
CA ALA A 471 -16.38 4.02 3.54
C ALA A 471 -16.35 2.55 3.10
N VAL A 472 -15.43 1.74 3.63
CA VAL A 472 -15.41 0.29 3.35
C VAL A 472 -16.50 -0.46 4.10
N VAL A 473 -16.79 -0.13 5.36
CA VAL A 473 -17.91 -0.72 6.11
C VAL A 473 -19.24 -0.46 5.38
N GLU A 474 -19.38 0.71 4.76
CA GLU A 474 -20.50 1.03 3.88
C GLU A 474 -20.62 0.04 2.71
N SER A 475 -19.51 -0.21 2.00
CA SER A 475 -19.43 -1.21 0.93
C SER A 475 -19.63 -2.65 1.42
N LEU A 476 -19.41 -2.92 2.70
CA LEU A 476 -19.58 -4.23 3.32
C LEU A 476 -20.93 -4.39 4.02
N ARG A 477 -21.90 -3.49 3.85
CA ARG A 477 -23.20 -3.55 4.55
C ARG A 477 -23.96 -4.86 4.40
N GLY A 478 -23.78 -5.59 3.30
CA GLY A 478 -24.36 -6.93 3.14
C GLY A 478 -23.66 -8.02 3.94
N LEU A 479 -22.39 -7.81 4.29
CA LEU A 479 -21.57 -8.75 5.04
C LEU A 479 -21.89 -8.64 6.53
N PRO A 480 -22.31 -9.73 7.20
CA PRO A 480 -22.64 -9.70 8.62
C PRO A 480 -21.36 -9.60 9.45
N LEU A 481 -20.85 -8.38 9.61
CA LEU A 481 -19.74 -8.10 10.52
C LEU A 481 -20.19 -8.40 11.96
N SER A 482 -19.36 -9.15 12.66
CA SER A 482 -19.57 -9.61 14.02
C SER A 482 -18.56 -8.97 14.97
N CYS A 483 -18.92 -8.96 16.25
CA CYS A 483 -18.05 -8.55 17.34
C CYS A 483 -17.46 -9.77 18.04
N MET A 484 -16.28 -9.60 18.63
CA MET A 484 -15.70 -10.56 19.56
C MET A 484 -16.14 -10.14 20.96
N ASP A 485 -17.10 -10.86 21.53
CA ASP A 485 -17.65 -10.63 22.88
C ASP A 485 -16.92 -11.46 23.94
#